data_AF-A0A2C6AJF5-F1
#
_entry.id   AF-A0A2C6AJF5-F1
#
_cell.length_a   1.000
_cell.length_b   1.000
_cell.length_c   1.000
_cell.angle_alpha   90.00
_cell.angle_beta   90.00
_cell.angle_gamma   90.00
#
_symmetry.space_group_name_H-M   'P 1'
#
loop_
_entity.id
_entity.type
_entity.pdbx_description
1 polymer ?
#
loop_
_entity_poly.entity_id
_entity_poly.type
_entity_poly.pdbx_seq_one_letter_code
_entity_poly.pdbx_strand_id
1 'polypeptide(L)' 'MSQPSRITTILFDCDNTLVQSEPIGFEVSAEIANEVLARRGIDDVRFTGPQLQREFVGTTFQAMVR' A
#
# COMPACT_ATOMS: atom_id res chain seq x y z
N MET A 1 44.26 -2.65 3.53
CA MET A 1 42.82 -2.57 3.83
C MET A 1 42.39 -1.12 3.63
N SER A 2 41.49 -0.83 2.70
CA SER A 2 41.03 0.55 2.45
C SER A 2 40.10 1.00 3.58
N GLN A 3 40.24 2.25 4.04
CA GLN A 3 39.30 2.80 5.00
C GLN A 3 37.90 2.98 4.36
N PRO A 4 36.81 2.79 5.12
CA PRO A 4 35.46 3.03 4.63
C PRO A 4 35.26 4.53 4.36
N SER A 5 34.57 4.85 3.27
CA SER A 5 34.21 6.22 2.90
C SER A 5 33.28 6.85 3.94
N ARG A 6 33.47 8.17 4.21
CA ARG A 6 32.63 8.92 5.16
C ARG A 6 31.22 9.04 4.61
N ILE A 7 30.22 8.51 5.32
CA ILE A 7 28.79 8.73 5.01
C ILE A 7 28.48 10.21 5.27
N THR A 8 27.93 10.90 4.27
CA THR A 8 27.60 12.34 4.37
C THR A 8 26.10 12.62 4.35
N THR A 9 25.29 11.64 3.93
CA THR A 9 23.86 11.81 3.67
C THR A 9 23.10 10.57 4.10
N ILE A 10 21.96 10.78 4.75
CA ILE A 10 20.98 9.74 5.07
C ILE A 10 19.68 10.16 4.37
N LEU A 11 19.11 9.25 3.58
CA LEU A 11 17.79 9.42 3.00
C LEU A 11 16.78 8.71 3.88
N PHE A 12 15.76 9.43 4.33
CA PHE A 12 14.63 8.84 5.05
C PHE A 12 13.50 8.61 4.05
N ASP A 13 13.01 7.37 4.01
CA ASP A 13 11.73 7.07 3.38
C ASP A 13 10.60 7.51 4.33
N CYS A 14 9.53 8.06 3.77
CA CYS A 14 8.38 8.51 4.55
C CYS A 14 7.44 7.36 4.88
N ASP A 15 7.30 6.39 3.97
CA ASP A 15 6.37 5.27 4.13
C ASP A 15 6.85 4.31 5.23
N ASN A 16 5.96 4.06 6.19
CA ASN A 16 6.12 3.17 7.34
C ASN A 16 7.35 3.39 8.25
N THR A 17 8.23 4.35 7.93
CA THR A 17 9.40 4.72 8.74
C THR A 17 9.14 6.02 9.51
N LEU A 18 8.48 7.01 8.90
CA LEU A 18 8.19 8.30 9.53
C LEU A 18 6.69 8.59 9.69
N VAL A 19 5.85 8.00 8.85
CA VAL A 19 4.39 8.19 8.89
C VAL A 19 3.72 6.83 8.72
N GLN A 20 2.77 6.50 9.61
CA GLN A 20 1.93 5.31 9.50
C GLN A 20 0.80 5.56 8.49
N SER A 21 1.18 5.90 7.26
CA SER A 21 0.28 6.26 6.15
C SER A 21 -0.44 5.03 5.58
N GLU A 22 0.17 3.84 5.65
CA GLU A 22 -0.36 2.64 5.02
C GLU A 22 -1.79 2.27 5.45
N PRO A 23 -2.13 2.18 6.76
CA PRO A 23 -3.50 1.84 7.17
C PRO A 23 -4.54 2.78 6.56
N ILE A 24 -4.28 4.09 6.58
CA ILE A 24 -5.16 5.11 6.02
C ILE A 24 -5.23 4.98 4.49
N GLY A 25 -4.09 4.77 3.83
CA GLY A 25 -4.04 4.59 2.37
C GLY A 25 -4.86 3.39 1.91
N PHE A 26 -4.82 2.27 2.64
CA PHE A 26 -5.61 1.08 2.33
C PHE A 26 -7.10 1.26 2.65
N GLU A 27 -7.46 1.97 3.72
CA GLU A 27 -8.86 2.32 4.01
C GLU A 27 -9.49 3.14 2.87
N VAL A 28 -8.81 4.22 2.45
CA VAL A 28 -9.28 5.07 1.34
C VAL A 28 -9.35 4.26 0.03
N SER A 29 -8.37 3.38 -0.22
CA SER A 29 -8.39 2.51 -1.40
C SER A 29 -9.59 1.56 -1.40
N ALA A 30 -9.94 0.98 -0.25
CA ALA A 30 -11.11 0.11 -0.11
C ALA A 30 -12.41 0.88 -0.34
N GLU A 31 -12.53 2.11 0.17
CA GLU A 31 -13.70 2.97 -0.07
C GLU A 31 -13.89 3.25 -1.57
N ILE A 32 -12.83 3.68 -2.26
CA ILE A 32 -12.88 3.97 -3.70
C ILE A 32 -13.24 2.71 -4.50
N ALA A 33 -12.64 1.56 -4.19
CA ALA A 33 -12.93 0.30 -4.87
C ALA A 33 -14.41 -0.09 -4.69
N ASN A 34 -14.92 -0.01 -3.47
CA ASN A 34 -16.32 -0.32 -3.16
C ASN A 34 -17.29 0.66 -3.85
N GLU A 35 -16.96 1.95 -3.94
CA GLU A 35 -17.76 2.94 -4.66
C GLU A 35 -17.88 2.59 -6.16
N VAL A 36 -16.77 2.18 -6.78
CA VAL A 36 -16.75 1.76 -8.19
C VAL A 36 -17.58 0.49 -8.41
N LEU A 37 -17.45 -0.50 -7.52
CA LEU A 37 -18.22 -1.75 -7.61
C LEU A 37 -19.72 -1.52 -7.46
N ALA A 38 -20.14 -0.72 -6.48
CA ALA A 38 -21.53 -0.37 -6.26
C ALA A 38 -22.14 0.34 -7.49
N ARG A 39 -21.40 1.27 -8.12
CA ARG A 39 -21.82 1.92 -9.38
C ARG A 39 -21.99 0.95 -10.55
N ARG A 40 -21.39 -0.24 -10.48
CA ARG A 40 -21.52 -1.30 -11.48
C ARG A 40 -22.57 -2.36 -11.10
N GLY A 41 -23.24 -2.21 -9.96
CA GLY A 41 -24.24 -3.16 -9.45
C GLY A 41 -23.62 -4.43 -8.86
N ILE A 42 -22.36 -4.37 -8.41
CA ILE A 42 -21.66 -5.47 -7.73
C ILE A 42 -21.65 -5.16 -6.24
N ASP A 43 -22.65 -5.65 -5.51
CA ASP A 43 -22.85 -5.36 -4.08
C ASP A 43 -22.51 -6.55 -3.15
N ASP A 44 -22.30 -7.73 -3.72
CA ASP A 44 -21.92 -8.96 -3.02
C ASP A 44 -20.46 -8.97 -2.54
N VAL A 45 -19.65 -8.04 -3.06
CA VAL A 45 -18.24 -7.87 -2.69
C VAL A 45 -18.05 -6.54 -1.96
N ARG A 46 -17.40 -6.59 -0.79
CA ARG A 46 -16.99 -5.42 -0.03
C ARG A 46 -15.58 -5.60 0.52
N PHE A 47 -14.69 -4.68 0.15
CA PHE A 47 -13.32 -4.65 0.63
C PHE A 47 -13.21 -3.81 1.91
N THR A 48 -12.24 -4.18 2.75
CA THR A 48 -11.79 -3.38 3.89
C THR A 48 -10.30 -3.07 3.75
N GLY A 49 -9.85 -1.93 4.27
CA GLY A 49 -8.43 -1.56 4.24
C GLY A 49 -7.50 -2.66 4.78
N PRO A 50 -7.77 -3.25 5.97
CA PRO A 50 -6.95 -4.33 6.51
C PRO A 50 -6.94 -5.60 5.65
N GLN A 51 -8.02 -5.90 4.93
CA GLN A 51 -8.04 -7.02 3.99
C GLN A 51 -7.11 -6.73 2.80
N LEU A 52 -7.27 -5.57 2.17
CA LEU A 52 -6.44 -5.17 1.04
C LEU A 52 -4.96 -5.12 1.43
N GLN A 53 -4.64 -4.60 2.62
CA GLN A 53 -3.27 -4.56 3.11
C GLN A 53 -2.67 -5.96 3.25
N ARG A 54 -3.41 -6.92 3.84
CA ARG A 54 -2.92 -8.31 3.95
C ARG A 54 -2.76 -9.01 2.62
N GLU A 55 -3.66 -8.75 1.67
CA GLU A 55 -3.68 -9.46 0.38
C GLU A 55 -2.65 -8.89 -0.62
N PHE A 56 -2.40 -7.59 -0.58
CA PHE A 56 -1.72 -6.90 -1.68
C PHE A 56 -0.36 -6.30 -1.31
N VAL A 57 -0.03 -6.11 -0.03
CA VAL A 57 1.31 -5.63 0.36
C VAL A 57 2.39 -6.60 -0.11
N GLY A 58 3.45 -6.05 -0.70
CA GLY A 58 4.58 -6.83 -1.23
C GLY A 58 4.33 -7.49 -2.58
N THR A 59 3.13 -7.34 -3.16
CA THR A 59 2.84 -7.83 -4.52
C THR A 59 3.07 -6.73 -5.56
N THR A 60 3.55 -7.11 -6.75
CA THR A 60 3.64 -6.18 -7.89
C THR A 60 2.28 -6.10 -8.59
N PHE A 61 1.99 -5.00 -9.30
CA PHE A 61 0.76 -4.89 -10.10
C PHE A 61 0.54 -6.07 -11.04
N GLN A 62 1.62 -6.60 -11.65
CA GLN A 62 1.53 -7.79 -12.50
C GLN A 62 1.10 -9.04 -11.73
N ALA A 63 1.50 -9.19 -10.47
CA ALA A 63 1.09 -10.30 -9.61
C ALA A 63 -0.38 -10.18 -9.16
N MET A 64 -0.94 -8.97 -9.10
CA MET A 64 -2.32 -8.73 -8.67
C MET A 64 -3.38 -9.09 -9.73
N VAL A 65 -3.04 -9.10 -11.02
CA VAL A 65 -3.99 -9.26 -12.14
C VAL A 65 -4.00 -10.71 -12.69
N ARG A 66 -3.17 -11.60 -12.14
CA ARG A 66 -3.14 -13.02 -12.50
C ARG A 66 -4.16 -13.82 -11.72
#